data_AF-A0A851D739-F1
#
_entry.id   AF-A0A851D739-F1
#
_cell.length_a   1.000
_cell.length_b   1.000
_cell.length_c   1.000
_cell.angle_alpha   90.00
_cell.angle_beta   90.00
_cell.angle_gamma   90.00
#
_symmetry.space_group_name_H-M   'P 1'
#
loop_
_entity.id
_entity.type
_entity.pdbx_description
1 polymer ?
#
loop_
_entity_poly.entity_id
_entity_poly.type
_entity_poly.pdbx_seq_one_letter_code
_entity_poly.pdbx_strand_id
1 'polypeptide(L)'
;AETLGDAWDALIVMLEKRHALLELTSVFFENALEFAVKIDQVEDFLKNAQEFDNIDSLRELLLQQEHHTKELLEKSFAVLNKSQELTEFIEEFKCEGPNVNPELIQGAHSSCLKIDNLLEMLQDRRRQLDRFLKHQRQGLEQILQIYLWHQQENQV
;
A
#
# COMPACT_ATOMS: atom_id res chain seq x y z
N ALA A 1 43.14 6.20 7.75
CA ALA A 1 42.99 4.78 8.17
C ALA A 1 44.34 4.13 7.97
N GLU A 2 44.97 3.60 9.02
CA GLU A 2 46.36 3.14 8.94
C GLU A 2 46.60 1.71 9.46
N THR A 3 45.54 0.90 9.69
CA THR A 3 45.70 -0.54 9.93
C THR A 3 44.76 -1.39 9.08
N LEU A 4 45.18 -2.62 8.75
CA LEU A 4 44.37 -3.61 8.05
C LEU A 4 43.14 -4.03 8.88
N GLY A 5 43.25 -3.99 10.22
CA GLY A 5 42.14 -4.26 11.13
C GLY A 5 41.01 -3.24 10.96
N ASP A 6 41.33 -1.95 10.96
CA ASP A 6 40.32 -0.89 10.77
C ASP A 6 39.62 -0.99 9.40
N ALA A 7 40.36 -1.37 8.36
CA ALA A 7 39.80 -1.57 7.02
C ALA A 7 38.88 -2.80 6.95
N TRP A 8 39.21 -3.86 7.68
CA TRP A 8 38.40 -5.07 7.78
C TRP A 8 37.11 -4.83 8.57
N ASP A 9 37.19 -4.13 9.71
CA ASP A 9 36.03 -3.76 10.52
C ASP A 9 35.07 -2.85 9.73
N ALA A 10 35.60 -1.86 9.00
CA ALA A 10 34.80 -1.00 8.13
C ALA A 10 34.09 -1.78 7.01
N LEU A 11 34.74 -2.82 6.44
CA LEU A 11 34.12 -3.69 5.44
C LEU A 11 32.98 -4.51 6.03
N ILE A 12 33.16 -5.08 7.23
CA ILE A 12 32.09 -5.82 7.92
C ILE A 12 30.87 -4.93 8.11
N VAL A 13 31.06 -3.73 8.66
CA VAL A 13 29.96 -2.76 8.87
C VAL A 13 29.24 -2.43 7.56
N MET A 14 29.98 -2.22 6.47
CA MET A 14 29.38 -1.97 5.15
C MET A 14 28.53 -3.15 4.67
N LEU A 15 29.02 -4.39 4.84
CA LEU A 15 28.31 -5.60 4.44
C LEU A 15 27.02 -5.81 5.26
N GLU A 16 27.09 -5.59 6.58
CA GLU A 16 25.92 -5.66 7.46
C GLU A 16 24.85 -4.62 7.08
N LYS A 17 25.26 -3.37 6.81
CA LYS A 17 24.33 -2.32 6.35
C LYS A 17 23.71 -2.64 5.00
N ARG A 18 24.49 -3.20 4.07
CA ARG A 18 23.99 -3.64 2.77
C ARG A 18 22.97 -4.77 2.93
N HIS A 19 23.22 -5.72 3.83
CA HIS A 19 22.28 -6.79 4.14
C HIS A 19 20.95 -6.23 4.66
N ALA A 20 21.00 -5.36 5.66
CA ALA A 20 19.82 -4.71 6.23
C ALA A 20 19.03 -3.91 5.18
N LEU A 21 19.72 -3.17 4.29
CA LEU A 21 19.08 -2.47 3.18
C LEU A 21 18.32 -3.42 2.25
N LEU A 22 18.94 -4.56 1.90
CA LEU A 22 18.33 -5.54 1.01
C LEU A 22 17.10 -6.20 1.65
N GLU A 23 17.17 -6.55 2.93
CA GLU A 23 16.04 -7.09 3.69
C GLU A 23 14.88 -6.09 3.74
N LEU A 24 15.17 -4.84 4.11
CA LEU A 24 14.16 -3.79 4.19
C LEU A 24 13.51 -3.51 2.83
N THR A 25 14.32 -3.54 1.76
CA THR A 25 13.86 -3.42 0.37
C THR A 25 12.94 -4.58 -0.03
N SER A 26 13.27 -5.82 0.37
CA SER A 26 12.41 -6.99 0.11
C SER A 26 11.04 -6.82 0.74
N VAL A 27 11.01 -6.48 2.04
CA VAL A 27 9.76 -6.28 2.79
C VAL A 27 8.93 -5.13 2.19
N PHE A 28 9.58 -4.06 1.73
CA PHE A 28 8.88 -2.99 1.02
C PHE A 28 8.18 -3.49 -0.24
N PHE A 29 8.88 -4.23 -1.11
CA PHE A 29 8.29 -4.73 -2.35
C PHE A 29 7.23 -5.81 -2.12
N GLU A 30 7.36 -6.62 -1.07
CA GLU A 30 6.32 -7.55 -0.63
C GLU A 30 5.05 -6.79 -0.24
N ASN A 31 5.16 -5.77 0.61
CA ASN A 31 4.02 -4.92 0.99
C ASN A 31 3.39 -4.20 -0.21
N ALA A 32 4.22 -3.70 -1.13
CA ALA A 32 3.73 -3.03 -2.34
C ALA A 32 2.98 -4.01 -3.26
N LEU A 33 3.49 -5.24 -3.41
CA LEU A 33 2.82 -6.29 -4.18
C LEU A 33 1.49 -6.69 -3.56
N GLU A 34 1.45 -6.92 -2.25
CA GLU A 34 0.21 -7.23 -1.54
C GLU A 34 -0.82 -6.12 -1.67
N PHE A 35 -0.39 -4.85 -1.62
CA PHE A 35 -1.28 -3.72 -1.82
C PHE A 35 -1.80 -3.65 -3.26
N ALA A 36 -0.94 -3.86 -4.27
CA ALA A 36 -1.35 -3.89 -5.67
C ALA A 36 -2.36 -5.02 -5.94
N VAL A 37 -2.09 -6.23 -5.43
CA VAL A 37 -3.03 -7.36 -5.52
C VAL A 37 -4.36 -7.03 -4.87
N LYS A 38 -4.35 -6.36 -3.70
CA LYS A 38 -5.59 -5.96 -3.04
C LYS A 38 -6.38 -4.93 -3.85
N ILE A 39 -5.70 -3.97 -4.48
CA ILE A 39 -6.32 -3.01 -5.41
C ILE A 39 -7.02 -3.75 -6.54
N ASP A 40 -6.34 -4.69 -7.20
CA ASP A 40 -6.90 -5.46 -8.31
C ASP A 40 -8.13 -6.28 -7.87
N GLN A 41 -8.07 -6.91 -6.69
CA GLN A 41 -9.21 -7.63 -6.11
C GLN A 41 -10.42 -6.71 -5.86
N VAL A 42 -10.19 -5.49 -5.38
CA VAL A 42 -11.27 -4.52 -5.14
C VAL A 42 -11.83 -3.99 -6.46
N GLU A 43 -11.00 -3.77 -7.48
CA GLU A 43 -11.45 -3.43 -8.84
C GLU A 43 -12.34 -4.52 -9.42
N ASP A 44 -11.98 -5.79 -9.25
CA ASP A 44 -12.78 -6.92 -9.73
C ASP A 44 -14.07 -7.09 -8.93
N PHE A 45 -14.02 -6.90 -7.60
CA PHE A 45 -15.22 -6.84 -6.77
C PHE A 45 -16.19 -5.77 -7.27
N LEU A 46 -15.72 -4.54 -7.54
CA LEU A 46 -16.56 -3.45 -8.02
C LEU A 46 -17.24 -3.76 -9.36
N LYS A 47 -16.56 -4.48 -10.26
CA LYS A 47 -17.14 -4.88 -11.56
C LYS A 47 -18.29 -5.88 -11.38
N ASN A 48 -18.18 -6.78 -10.40
CA ASN A 48 -19.14 -7.86 -10.18
C ASN A 48 -20.28 -7.47 -9.22
N ALA A 49 -20.09 -6.42 -8.42
CA ALA A 49 -21.01 -5.97 -7.36
C ALA A 49 -22.38 -5.42 -7.86
N GLN A 50 -22.69 -5.49 -9.15
CA GLN A 50 -24.02 -5.13 -9.68
C GLN A 50 -25.02 -6.31 -9.67
N GLU A 51 -24.55 -7.52 -9.35
CA GLU A 51 -25.36 -8.73 -9.35
C GLU A 51 -25.81 -9.05 -7.92
N PHE A 52 -26.99 -8.58 -7.51
CA PHE A 52 -27.64 -9.02 -6.27
C PHE A 52 -29.11 -9.36 -6.54
N ASP A 53 -29.57 -10.49 -6.00
CA ASP A 53 -30.89 -11.06 -6.30
C ASP A 53 -31.97 -10.69 -5.27
N ASN A 54 -31.55 -10.37 -4.04
CA ASN A 54 -32.44 -10.10 -2.91
C ASN A 54 -31.78 -9.19 -1.84
N ILE A 55 -32.55 -8.78 -0.83
CA ILE A 55 -32.05 -7.91 0.25
C ILE A 55 -30.86 -8.52 0.99
N ASP A 56 -30.89 -9.83 1.24
CA ASP A 56 -29.85 -10.47 2.04
C ASP A 56 -28.52 -10.45 1.29
N SER A 57 -28.55 -10.71 -0.03
CA SER A 57 -27.38 -10.53 -0.91
C SER A 57 -26.91 -9.07 -0.99
N LEU A 58 -27.83 -8.10 -0.94
CA LEU A 58 -27.48 -6.67 -0.88
C LEU A 58 -26.79 -6.29 0.44
N ARG A 59 -27.24 -6.84 1.56
CA ARG A 59 -26.61 -6.63 2.88
C ARG A 59 -25.24 -7.29 2.95
N GLU A 60 -25.11 -8.50 2.41
CA GLU A 60 -23.82 -9.20 2.32
C GLU A 60 -22.83 -8.41 1.45
N LEU A 61 -23.28 -7.87 0.32
CA LEU A 61 -22.47 -7.03 -0.56
C LEU A 61 -21.95 -5.78 0.17
N LEU A 62 -22.80 -5.11 0.95
CA LEU A 62 -22.41 -3.95 1.77
C LEU A 62 -21.36 -4.32 2.83
N LEU A 63 -21.49 -5.50 3.46
CA LEU A 63 -20.53 -6.00 4.44
C LEU A 63 -19.18 -6.34 3.79
N GLN A 64 -19.21 -7.01 2.63
CA GLN A 64 -18.00 -7.32 1.86
C GLN A 64 -17.29 -6.03 1.44
N GLN A 65 -18.03 -5.02 1.01
CA GLN A 65 -17.48 -3.72 0.63
C GLN A 65 -16.76 -3.03 1.81
N GLU A 66 -17.34 -3.07 3.01
CA GLU A 66 -16.71 -2.53 4.23
C GLU A 66 -15.40 -3.26 4.54
N HIS A 67 -15.42 -4.60 4.46
CA HIS A 67 -14.23 -5.43 4.66
C HIS A 67 -13.13 -5.12 3.63
N HIS A 68 -13.48 -5.04 2.35
CA HIS A 68 -12.57 -4.65 1.28
C HIS A 68 -11.94 -3.28 1.52
N THR A 69 -12.74 -2.30 1.94
CA THR A 69 -12.27 -0.94 2.25
C THR A 69 -11.27 -0.96 3.41
N LYS A 70 -11.59 -1.70 4.49
CA LYS A 70 -10.71 -1.82 5.65
C LYS A 70 -9.36 -2.44 5.28
N GLU A 71 -9.36 -3.59 4.61
CA GLU A 71 -8.12 -4.27 4.23
C GLU A 71 -7.28 -3.44 3.25
N LEU A 72 -7.93 -2.74 2.31
CA LEU A 72 -7.25 -1.83 1.38
C LEU A 72 -6.50 -0.71 2.12
N LEU A 73 -7.12 -0.14 3.17
CA LEU A 73 -6.49 0.86 4.02
C LEU A 73 -5.34 0.30 4.85
N GLU A 74 -5.50 -0.90 5.42
CA GLU A 74 -4.45 -1.57 6.18
C GLU A 74 -3.20 -1.83 5.33
N LYS A 75 -3.38 -2.35 4.11
CA LYS A 75 -2.27 -2.58 3.16
C LYS A 75 -1.64 -1.28 2.68
N SER A 76 -2.46 -0.25 2.40
CA SER A 76 -1.98 1.10 2.09
C SER A 76 -1.11 1.67 3.20
N PHE A 77 -1.51 1.49 4.46
CA PHE A 77 -0.75 1.96 5.61
C PHE A 77 0.57 1.21 5.78
N ALA A 78 0.54 -0.13 5.62
CA ALA A 78 1.74 -0.96 5.71
C ALA A 78 2.83 -0.56 4.70
N VAL A 79 2.45 -0.33 3.44
CA VAL A 79 3.42 0.09 2.40
C VAL A 79 3.95 1.50 2.65
N LEU A 80 3.11 2.43 3.14
CA LEU A 80 3.53 3.80 3.46
C LEU A 80 4.55 3.81 4.60
N ASN A 81 4.28 3.12 5.70
CA ASN A 81 5.24 3.03 6.80
C ASN A 81 6.56 2.40 6.35
N LYS A 82 6.47 1.29 5.59
CA LYS A 82 7.67 0.61 5.12
C LYS A 82 8.47 1.46 4.14
N SER A 83 7.79 2.28 3.33
CA SER A 83 8.48 3.21 2.44
C SER A 83 9.24 4.30 3.19
N GLN A 84 8.65 4.82 4.28
CA GLN A 84 9.32 5.81 5.12
C GLN A 84 10.56 5.21 5.77
N GLU A 85 10.43 4.01 6.37
CA GLU A 85 11.59 3.31 6.94
C GLU A 85 12.70 3.10 5.90
N LEU A 86 12.34 2.70 4.68
CA LEU A 86 13.30 2.45 3.61
C LEU A 86 13.97 3.73 3.10
N THR A 87 13.22 4.82 2.90
CA THR A 87 13.80 6.08 2.44
C THR A 87 14.69 6.70 3.51
N GLU A 88 14.29 6.66 4.78
CA GLU A 88 15.12 7.09 5.92
C GLU A 88 16.44 6.29 5.97
N PHE A 89 16.37 4.95 5.85
CA PHE A 89 17.56 4.11 5.81
C PHE A 89 18.47 4.44 4.62
N ILE A 90 17.89 4.67 3.44
CA ILE A 90 18.65 5.04 2.23
C ILE A 90 19.35 6.40 2.42
N GLU A 91 18.71 7.39 3.06
CA GLU A 91 19.33 8.69 3.33
C GLU A 91 20.49 8.57 4.33
N GLU A 92 20.35 7.77 5.39
CA GLU A 92 21.43 7.48 6.33
C GLU A 92 22.60 6.78 5.63
N PHE A 93 22.30 5.82 4.75
CA PHE A 93 23.30 5.08 3.97
C PHE A 93 24.16 5.98 3.06
N LYS A 94 23.66 7.15 2.64
CA LYS A 94 24.41 8.10 1.80
C LYS A 94 25.51 8.87 2.54
N CYS A 95 25.39 9.05 3.86
CA CYS A 95 26.13 10.09 4.59
C CYS A 95 27.40 9.61 5.30
N GLU A 96 27.84 8.37 5.06
CA GLU A 96 28.91 7.78 5.87
C GLU A 96 30.29 7.79 5.19
N GLY A 97 31.17 8.64 5.71
CA GLY A 97 32.62 8.55 5.55
C GLY A 97 33.27 9.73 4.80
N PRO A 98 34.61 9.90 4.93
CA PRO A 98 35.35 11.01 4.32
C PRO A 98 35.50 10.91 2.79
N ASN A 99 34.92 9.88 2.17
CA ASN A 99 35.06 9.58 0.74
C ASN A 99 33.69 9.20 0.15
N VAL A 100 32.71 10.09 0.30
CA VAL A 100 31.35 9.87 -0.19
C VAL A 100 31.39 9.76 -1.72
N ASN A 101 31.04 8.59 -2.26
CA ASN A 101 31.02 8.35 -3.70
C ASN A 101 29.80 9.10 -4.31
N PRO A 102 29.99 10.05 -5.25
CA PRO A 102 28.90 10.75 -5.91
C PRO A 102 27.90 9.80 -6.60
N GLU A 103 28.37 8.68 -7.14
CA GLU A 103 27.52 7.66 -7.76
C GLU A 103 26.58 6.99 -6.75
N LEU A 104 27.06 6.82 -5.51
CA LEU A 104 26.26 6.23 -4.44
C LEU A 104 25.15 7.19 -4.01
N ILE A 105 25.48 8.47 -3.82
CA ILE A 105 24.48 9.51 -3.52
C ILE A 105 23.42 9.56 -4.62
N GLN A 106 23.86 9.58 -5.88
CA GLN A 106 22.97 9.63 -7.04
C GLN A 106 22.09 8.38 -7.12
N GLY A 107 22.65 7.19 -6.92
CA GLY A 107 21.91 5.92 -6.93
C GLY A 107 20.86 5.85 -5.84
N ALA A 108 21.21 6.31 -4.64
CA ALA A 108 20.30 6.36 -3.51
C ALA A 108 19.18 7.40 -3.72
N HIS A 109 19.48 8.59 -4.25
CA HIS A 109 18.46 9.57 -4.66
C HIS A 109 17.53 9.01 -5.75
N SER A 110 18.09 8.35 -6.77
CA SER A 110 17.29 7.70 -7.81
C SER A 110 16.40 6.59 -7.25
N SER A 111 16.85 5.89 -6.21
CA SER A 111 16.09 4.83 -5.56
C SER A 111 14.90 5.40 -4.78
N CYS A 112 15.10 6.47 -4.00
CA CYS A 112 14.02 7.18 -3.32
C CYS A 112 12.96 7.67 -4.33
N LEU A 113 13.39 8.31 -5.43
CA LEU A 113 12.45 8.74 -6.48
C LEU A 113 11.62 7.59 -7.08
N LYS A 114 12.22 6.41 -7.26
CA LYS A 114 11.49 5.24 -7.77
C LYS A 114 10.47 4.72 -6.77
N ILE A 115 10.82 4.73 -5.48
CA ILE A 115 9.91 4.38 -4.38
C ILE A 115 8.73 5.35 -4.37
N ASP A 116 9.00 6.65 -4.41
CA ASP A 116 7.98 7.71 -4.42
C ASP A 116 7.03 7.57 -5.61
N ASN A 117 7.56 7.38 -6.82
CA ASN A 117 6.74 7.20 -8.03
C ASN A 117 5.85 5.95 -7.94
N LEU A 118 6.36 4.84 -7.41
CA LEU A 118 5.58 3.62 -7.22
C LEU A 118 4.45 3.85 -6.22
N LEU A 119 4.74 4.49 -5.09
CA LEU A 119 3.75 4.81 -4.07
C LEU A 119 2.69 5.76 -4.60
N GLU A 120 3.09 6.79 -5.33
CA GLU A 120 2.16 7.75 -5.92
C GLU A 120 1.15 7.04 -6.83
N MET A 121 1.65 6.17 -7.73
CA MET A 121 0.80 5.36 -8.61
C MET A 121 -0.17 4.47 -7.83
N LEU A 122 0.31 3.72 -6.83
CA LEU A 122 -0.54 2.83 -6.03
C LEU A 122 -1.57 3.62 -5.20
N GLN A 123 -1.17 4.75 -4.62
CA GLN A 123 -2.06 5.62 -3.86
C GLN A 123 -3.09 6.30 -4.75
N ASP A 124 -2.75 6.66 -5.99
CA ASP A 124 -3.72 7.18 -6.95
C ASP A 124 -4.77 6.16 -7.34
N ARG A 125 -4.36 4.92 -7.61
CA ARG A 125 -5.31 3.82 -7.86
C ARG A 125 -6.24 3.61 -6.67
N ARG A 126 -5.72 3.57 -5.44
CA ARG A 126 -6.54 3.50 -4.22
C ARG A 126 -7.52 4.67 -4.13
N ARG A 127 -7.07 5.91 -4.33
CA ARG A 127 -7.93 7.10 -4.29
C ARG A 127 -9.06 7.03 -5.32
N GLN A 128 -8.81 6.46 -6.50
CA GLN A 128 -9.83 6.22 -7.52
C GLN A 128 -10.86 5.20 -7.02
N LEU A 129 -10.40 4.05 -6.53
CA LEU A 129 -11.24 3.01 -5.95
C LEU A 129 -12.12 3.52 -4.81
N ASP A 130 -11.55 4.28 -3.87
CA ASP A 130 -12.29 4.85 -2.74
C ASP A 130 -13.48 5.70 -3.20
N ARG A 131 -13.32 6.45 -4.31
CA ARG A 131 -14.43 7.23 -4.89
C ARG A 131 -15.52 6.34 -5.45
N PHE A 132 -15.16 5.27 -6.17
CA PHE A 132 -16.13 4.33 -6.71
C PHE A 132 -16.86 3.55 -5.63
N LEU A 133 -16.13 3.03 -4.63
CA LEU A 133 -16.71 2.35 -3.47
C LEU A 133 -17.69 3.27 -2.74
N LYS A 134 -17.30 4.51 -2.44
CA LYS A 134 -18.18 5.46 -1.77
C LYS A 134 -19.47 5.72 -2.57
N HIS A 135 -19.34 5.91 -3.88
CA HIS A 135 -20.51 6.16 -4.74
C HIS A 135 -21.43 4.93 -4.80
N GLN A 136 -20.86 3.74 -5.02
CA GLN A 136 -21.61 2.49 -5.04
C GLN A 136 -22.32 2.24 -3.72
N ARG A 137 -21.64 2.44 -2.58
CA ARG A 137 -22.23 2.24 -1.24
C ARG A 137 -23.46 3.09 -1.04
N GLN A 138 -23.38 4.38 -1.40
CA GLN A 138 -24.52 5.29 -1.31
C GLN A 138 -25.70 4.82 -2.16
N GLY A 139 -25.46 4.32 -3.38
CA GLY A 139 -26.50 3.76 -4.22
C GLY A 139 -27.14 2.51 -3.62
N LEU A 140 -26.33 1.57 -3.13
CA LEU A 140 -26.79 0.33 -2.50
C LEU A 140 -27.60 0.59 -1.22
N GLU A 141 -27.14 1.54 -0.38
CA GLU A 141 -27.87 1.96 0.83
C GLU A 141 -29.22 2.60 0.50
N GLN A 142 -29.31 3.39 -0.59
CA GLN A 142 -30.58 3.95 -1.05
C GLN A 142 -31.55 2.86 -1.52
N ILE A 143 -31.06 1.88 -2.28
CA ILE A 143 -31.88 0.74 -2.74
C ILE A 143 -32.39 -0.06 -1.54
N LEU A 144 -31.52 -0.34 -0.57
CA LEU A 144 -31.90 -1.04 0.66
C LEU A 144 -33.00 -0.28 1.39
N GLN A 145 -32.86 1.04 1.51
CA GLN A 145 -33.86 1.87 2.17
C GLN A 145 -35.22 1.83 1.44
N ILE A 146 -35.23 1.92 0.10
CA ILE A 146 -36.46 1.82 -0.71
C ILE A 146 -37.16 0.47 -0.46
N TYR A 147 -36.39 -0.62 -0.43
CA TYR A 147 -36.96 -1.94 -0.16
C TYR A 147 -37.61 -1.99 1.23
N LEU A 148 -36.89 -1.52 2.27
CA LEU A 148 -37.39 -1.51 3.64
C LEU A 148 -38.67 -0.68 3.77
N TRP A 149 -38.76 0.44 3.05
CA TRP A 149 -39.96 1.28 3.00
C TRP A 149 -41.16 0.53 2.41
N HIS A 150 -40.98 -0.13 1.25
CA HIS A 150 -42.04 -0.94 0.65
C HIS A 150 -42.48 -2.09 1.54
N GLN A 151 -41.55 -2.72 2.27
CA GLN A 151 -41.91 -3.77 3.22
C GLN A 151 -42.75 -3.24 4.38
N GLN A 152 -42.43 -2.04 4.89
CA GLN A 152 -43.18 -1.41 5.96
C GLN A 152 -44.58 -0.95 5.51
N GLU A 153 -44.70 -0.42 4.30
CA GLU A 153 -45.99 -0.01 3.72
C GLU A 153 -46.94 -1.19 3.51
N ASN A 154 -46.43 -2.34 3.04
CA ASN A 154 -47.24 -3.56 2.86
C ASN A 154 -47.67 -4.23 4.19
N GLN A 155 -47.20 -3.74 5.35
CA GLN A 155 -47.60 -4.22 6.67
C GLN A 155 -48.68 -3.35 7.35
N VAL A 156 -49.06 -2.21 6.74
CA VAL A 156 -50.08 -1.26 7.22
C VAL A 156 -51.38 -1.44 6.43
#